data_AF-A0A952T9D5-F1
#
_entry.id   AF-A0A952T9D5-F1
#
_cell.length_a   1.000
_cell.length_b   1.000
_cell.length_c   1.000
_cell.angle_alpha   90.00
_cell.angle_beta   90.00
_cell.angle_gamma   90.00
#
_symmetry.space_group_name_H-M   'P 1'
#
loop_
_entity.id
_entity.type
_entity.pdbx_description
1 polymer ?
#
loop_
_entity_poly.entity_id
_entity_poly.type
_entity_poly.pdbx_seq_one_letter_code
_entity_poly.pdbx_strand_id
1 'polypeptide(L)'
;MTVDQEIEKLKTGIFSDDWDKMKESSNRLFEIGGQENVDYLIGLLDQSNPLVRNAVALTFMDNKFNDALEPLLKSIIKEENRNARGTMVYALEELDCKNKLKELFDILFTAAKNAEVQTGILTVLDEQEFEFTKDDLIEIQEKWERLKDDWNELNGINKGKVKDYEIDKETIQNFVDGYVSYLKRG
;
A
#
# COMPACT_ATOMS: atom_id res chain seq x y z
N MET A 1 34.90 5.32 13.58
CA MET A 1 33.79 5.98 12.87
C MET A 1 32.87 6.53 13.94
N THR A 2 32.53 7.82 13.89
CA THR A 2 31.50 8.39 14.78
C THR A 2 30.11 7.97 14.29
N VAL A 3 29.08 8.11 15.13
CA VAL A 3 27.69 7.86 14.72
C VAL A 3 27.29 8.75 13.55
N ASP A 4 27.68 10.03 13.57
CA ASP A 4 27.40 10.95 12.46
C ASP A 4 28.05 10.49 11.14
N GLN A 5 29.27 9.96 11.20
CA GLN A 5 29.94 9.40 10.02
C GLN A 5 29.25 8.13 9.51
N GLU A 6 28.68 7.32 10.41
CA GLU A 6 27.87 6.15 10.05
C GLU A 6 26.58 6.59 9.35
N ILE A 7 25.84 7.55 9.93
CA ILE A 7 24.60 8.09 9.39
C ILE A 7 24.81 8.59 7.95
N GLU A 8 25.84 9.40 7.70
CA GLU A 8 26.09 9.93 6.35
C GLU A 8 26.45 8.83 5.34
N LYS A 9 27.17 7.79 5.79
CA LYS A 9 27.46 6.62 4.97
C LYS A 9 26.19 5.83 4.64
N LEU A 10 25.29 5.66 5.61
CA LEU A 10 24.02 4.97 5.43
C LEU A 10 23.08 5.75 4.49
N LYS A 11 22.96 7.07 4.67
CA LYS A 11 22.22 7.94 3.74
C LYS A 11 22.71 7.78 2.30
N THR A 12 24.04 7.70 2.10
CA THR A 12 24.62 7.40 0.79
C THR A 12 24.32 5.97 0.33
N GLY A 13 24.36 5.00 1.24
CA GLY A 13 24.08 3.59 0.97
C GLY A 13 22.65 3.30 0.50
N ILE A 14 21.68 4.09 0.97
CA ILE A 14 20.27 4.03 0.51
C ILE A 14 20.14 4.39 -0.99
N PHE A 15 21.12 5.05 -1.59
CA PHE A 15 21.13 5.33 -3.04
C PHE A 15 22.12 4.43 -3.82
N SER A 16 22.56 3.32 -3.23
CA SER A 16 23.45 2.37 -3.90
C SER A 16 22.74 1.64 -5.04
N ASP A 17 23.47 1.23 -6.07
CA ASP A 17 22.96 0.34 -7.13
C ASP A 17 22.82 -1.13 -6.69
N ASP A 18 23.15 -1.41 -5.42
CA ASP A 18 23.10 -2.72 -4.80
C ASP A 18 21.88 -2.76 -3.87
N TRP A 19 20.93 -3.65 -4.17
CA TRP A 19 19.67 -3.77 -3.45
C TRP A 19 19.87 -4.14 -1.97
N ASP A 20 20.76 -5.08 -1.69
CA ASP A 20 20.98 -5.55 -0.32
C ASP A 20 21.59 -4.42 0.52
N LYS A 21 22.56 -3.70 -0.04
CA LYS A 21 23.15 -2.54 0.61
C LYS A 21 22.14 -1.41 0.81
N MET A 22 21.25 -1.17 -0.15
CA MET A 22 20.18 -0.18 -0.02
C MET A 22 19.25 -0.52 1.14
N LYS A 23 18.75 -1.76 1.19
CA LYS A 23 17.87 -2.24 2.27
C LYS A 23 18.58 -2.24 3.62
N GLU A 24 19.80 -2.75 3.69
CA GLU A 24 20.62 -2.75 4.92
C GLU A 24 20.85 -1.33 5.43
N SER A 25 21.16 -0.39 4.52
CA SER A 25 21.41 1.00 4.90
C SER A 25 20.15 1.67 5.44
N SER A 26 18.99 1.41 4.84
CA SER A 26 17.69 1.91 5.31
C SER A 26 17.34 1.33 6.69
N ASN A 27 17.44 0.01 6.84
CA ASN A 27 17.18 -0.68 8.11
C ASN A 27 18.11 -0.18 9.22
N ARG A 28 19.41 -0.10 8.95
CA ARG A 28 20.38 0.36 9.93
C ARG A 28 20.17 1.82 10.33
N LEU A 29 19.81 2.68 9.39
CA LEU A 29 19.48 4.08 9.69
C LEU A 29 18.24 4.20 10.59
N PHE A 30 17.24 3.33 10.37
CA PHE A 30 16.06 3.24 11.23
C PHE A 30 16.41 2.73 12.64
N GLU A 31 17.25 1.69 12.75
CA GLU A 31 17.71 1.12 14.02
C GLU A 31 18.50 2.12 14.89
N ILE A 32 19.31 2.98 14.25
CA ILE A 32 20.00 4.07 14.96
C ILE A 32 18.96 5.00 15.61
N GLY A 33 17.81 5.17 14.97
CA GLY A 33 16.70 5.95 15.47
C GLY A 33 16.98 7.45 15.50
N GLY A 34 16.17 8.18 16.26
CA GLY A 34 16.20 9.63 16.31
C GLY A 34 15.29 10.26 15.25
N GLN A 35 14.60 11.34 15.64
CA GLN A 35 13.57 11.95 14.80
C GLN A 35 14.09 12.38 13.43
N GLU A 36 15.31 12.93 13.35
CA GLU A 36 15.90 13.36 12.07
C GLU A 36 16.09 12.20 11.08
N ASN A 37 16.51 11.03 11.56
CA ASN A 37 16.72 9.86 10.72
C ASN A 37 15.38 9.26 10.26
N VAL A 38 14.39 9.23 11.16
CA VAL A 38 13.03 8.78 10.83
C VAL A 38 12.38 9.72 9.82
N ASP A 39 12.44 11.04 10.04
CA ASP A 39 11.90 12.04 9.12
C ASP A 39 12.58 11.96 7.75
N TYR A 40 13.90 11.74 7.73
CA TYR A 40 14.63 11.51 6.50
C TYR A 40 14.09 10.30 5.74
N LEU A 41 13.94 9.14 6.40
CA LEU A 41 13.39 7.93 5.80
C LEU A 41 11.94 8.13 5.32
N ILE A 42 11.08 8.78 6.10
CA ILE A 42 9.71 9.11 5.69
C ILE A 42 9.73 9.96 4.41
N GLY A 43 10.61 10.96 4.34
CA GLY A 43 10.81 11.79 3.14
C GLY A 43 11.25 10.99 1.92
N LEU A 44 11.87 9.83 2.12
CA LEU A 44 12.30 8.98 1.01
C LEU A 44 11.16 8.17 0.36
N LEU A 45 9.99 8.08 0.98
CA LEU A 45 8.80 7.50 0.35
C LEU A 45 8.32 8.31 -0.87
N ASP A 46 8.81 9.54 -1.04
CA ASP A 46 8.54 10.41 -2.19
C ASP A 46 9.70 10.49 -3.18
N GLN A 47 10.73 9.65 -3.06
CA GLN A 47 11.84 9.62 -4.02
C GLN A 47 11.40 9.21 -5.42
N SER A 48 12.05 9.75 -6.45
CA SER A 48 11.79 9.38 -7.84
C SER A 48 12.24 7.95 -8.16
N ASN A 49 13.31 7.47 -7.52
CA ASN A 49 13.79 6.10 -7.68
C ASN A 49 12.88 5.12 -6.92
N PRO A 50 12.15 4.21 -7.61
CA PRO A 50 11.27 3.25 -6.96
C PRO A 50 12.00 2.27 -6.04
N LEU A 51 13.26 1.92 -6.34
CA LEU A 51 14.03 1.01 -5.48
C LEU A 51 14.26 1.62 -4.09
N VAL A 52 14.53 2.93 -4.03
CA VAL A 52 14.71 3.66 -2.76
C VAL A 52 13.41 3.65 -1.96
N ARG A 53 12.27 3.96 -2.61
CA ARG A 53 10.96 3.89 -1.96
C ARG A 53 10.66 2.50 -1.42
N ASN A 54 10.95 1.47 -2.23
CA ASN A 54 10.71 0.07 -1.87
C ASN A 54 11.56 -0.36 -0.66
N ALA A 55 12.84 -0.02 -0.64
CA ALA A 55 13.72 -0.34 0.48
C ALA A 55 13.20 0.28 1.79
N VAL A 56 12.77 1.53 1.75
CA VAL A 56 12.21 2.26 2.90
C VAL A 56 10.87 1.69 3.33
N ALA A 57 9.97 1.39 2.39
CA ALA A 57 8.69 0.76 2.70
C ALA A 57 8.87 -0.60 3.40
N LEU A 58 9.82 -1.42 2.92
CA LEU A 58 10.16 -2.69 3.56
C LEU A 58 10.80 -2.47 4.94
N THR A 59 11.62 -1.43 5.13
CA THR A 59 12.12 -1.07 6.47
C THR A 59 10.98 -0.78 7.43
N PHE A 60 9.97 0.00 7.03
CA PHE A 60 8.83 0.30 7.89
C PHE A 60 7.95 -0.92 8.16
N MET A 61 7.75 -1.79 7.16
CA MET A 61 7.05 -3.06 7.30
C MET A 61 7.76 -4.01 8.27
N ASP A 62 9.07 -4.26 8.07
CA ASP A 62 9.89 -5.16 8.89
C ASP A 62 9.90 -4.70 10.37
N ASN A 63 9.69 -3.41 10.63
CA ASN A 63 9.66 -2.80 11.96
C ASN A 63 8.23 -2.48 12.47
N LYS A 64 7.17 -2.81 11.71
CA LYS A 64 5.76 -2.48 12.04
C LYS A 64 5.57 -1.01 12.43
N PHE A 65 6.22 -0.10 11.71
CA PHE A 65 6.29 1.32 12.05
C PHE A 65 5.04 2.07 11.58
N ASN A 66 3.99 2.05 12.41
CA ASN A 66 2.67 2.62 12.09
C ASN A 66 2.67 4.12 11.78
N ASP A 67 3.63 4.89 12.28
CA ASP A 67 3.72 6.33 11.96
C ASP A 67 4.04 6.59 10.47
N ALA A 68 4.52 5.59 9.74
CA ALA A 68 4.71 5.67 8.28
C ALA A 68 3.45 5.37 7.46
N LEU A 69 2.32 4.98 8.08
CA LEU A 69 1.09 4.63 7.37
C LEU A 69 0.58 5.78 6.48
N GLU A 70 0.41 6.97 7.04
CA GLU A 70 -0.10 8.12 6.26
C GLU A 70 0.87 8.55 5.14
N PRO A 71 2.19 8.67 5.39
CA PRO A 71 3.17 8.85 4.31
C PRO A 71 3.11 7.80 3.20
N LEU A 72 2.97 6.51 3.55
CA LEU A 72 2.87 5.41 2.59
C LEU A 72 1.61 5.55 1.73
N LEU A 73 0.44 5.73 2.36
CA LEU A 73 -0.83 5.93 1.65
C LEU A 73 -0.75 7.11 0.68
N LYS A 74 -0.18 8.24 1.12
CA LYS A 74 0.04 9.42 0.28
C LYS A 74 0.93 9.11 -0.94
N SER A 75 1.97 8.29 -0.77
CA SER A 75 2.85 7.92 -1.88
C SER A 75 2.22 6.90 -2.83
N ILE A 76 1.40 5.99 -2.31
CA ILE A 76 0.69 4.97 -3.10
C ILE A 76 -0.29 5.61 -4.10
N ILE A 77 -1.01 6.67 -3.71
CA ILE A 77 -2.01 7.31 -4.57
C ILE A 77 -1.43 8.25 -5.64
N LYS A 78 -0.12 8.48 -5.65
CA LYS A 78 0.54 9.34 -6.65
C LYS A 78 0.56 8.67 -8.03
N GLU A 79 0.13 9.42 -9.05
CA GLU A 79 0.06 8.92 -10.42
C GLU A 79 1.45 8.59 -10.98
N GLU A 80 2.47 9.35 -10.61
CA GLU A 80 3.87 9.07 -10.97
C GLU A 80 4.38 7.71 -10.44
N ASN A 81 3.73 7.17 -9.40
CA ASN A 81 4.08 5.90 -8.76
C ASN A 81 3.22 4.73 -9.23
N ARG A 82 2.23 4.94 -10.11
CA ARG A 82 1.19 3.94 -10.47
C ARG A 82 1.73 2.57 -10.91
N ASN A 83 2.91 2.53 -11.53
CA ASN A 83 3.56 1.30 -12.02
C ASN A 83 4.66 0.77 -11.08
N ALA A 84 4.90 1.43 -9.95
CA ALA A 84 5.99 1.12 -9.03
C ALA A 84 5.59 1.46 -7.58
N ARG A 85 4.46 0.88 -7.16
CA ARG A 85 3.87 1.06 -5.82
C ARG A 85 3.46 -0.24 -5.12
N GLY A 86 3.65 -1.40 -5.76
CA GLY A 86 3.25 -2.69 -5.19
C GLY A 86 3.94 -3.01 -3.86
N THR A 87 5.25 -2.78 -3.75
CA THR A 87 5.97 -2.94 -2.47
C THR A 87 5.47 -2.01 -1.36
N MET A 88 5.04 -0.79 -1.70
CA MET A 88 4.45 0.12 -0.70
C MET A 88 3.09 -0.39 -0.22
N VAL A 89 2.30 -1.02 -1.10
CA VAL A 89 1.03 -1.67 -0.73
C VAL A 89 1.29 -2.92 0.10
N TYR A 90 2.28 -3.73 -0.27
CA TYR A 90 2.70 -4.90 0.51
C TYR A 90 3.09 -4.52 1.94
N ALA A 91 3.75 -3.37 2.12
CA ALA A 91 4.08 -2.88 3.45
C ALA A 91 2.85 -2.62 4.34
N LEU A 92 1.67 -2.34 3.77
CA LEU A 92 0.44 -2.10 4.54
C LEU A 92 -0.04 -3.35 5.29
N GLU A 93 0.31 -4.56 4.85
CA GLU A 93 -0.09 -5.82 5.48
C GLU A 93 0.38 -5.91 6.94
N GLU A 94 1.55 -5.34 7.25
CA GLU A 94 2.14 -5.34 8.61
C GLU A 94 1.88 -4.04 9.40
N LEU A 95 1.16 -3.08 8.81
CA LEU A 95 0.80 -1.81 9.46
C LEU A 95 -0.68 -1.79 9.89
N ASP A 96 -0.99 -1.02 10.93
CA ASP A 96 -2.33 -0.88 11.51
C ASP A 96 -3.26 -0.07 10.59
N CYS A 97 -3.94 -0.75 9.66
CA CYS A 97 -4.87 -0.13 8.73
C CYS A 97 -6.31 -0.05 9.26
N LYS A 98 -6.56 -0.27 10.56
CA LYS A 98 -7.93 -0.41 11.09
C LYS A 98 -8.88 0.74 10.74
N ASN A 99 -8.36 1.95 10.61
CA ASN A 99 -9.12 3.17 10.30
C ASN A 99 -9.06 3.56 8.82
N LYS A 100 -8.67 2.65 7.92
CA LYS A 100 -8.37 2.93 6.51
C LYS A 100 -9.23 2.18 5.51
N LEU A 101 -10.36 1.62 5.96
CA LEU A 101 -11.24 0.84 5.09
C LEU A 101 -11.58 1.58 3.79
N LYS A 102 -12.02 2.84 3.91
CA LYS A 102 -12.42 3.64 2.75
C LYS A 102 -11.24 3.92 1.82
N GLU A 103 -10.10 4.34 2.37
CA GLU A 103 -8.89 4.63 1.60
C GLU A 103 -8.37 3.39 0.86
N LEU A 104 -8.43 2.21 1.48
CA LEU A 104 -8.06 0.94 0.85
C LEU A 104 -8.97 0.63 -0.35
N PHE A 105 -10.29 0.77 -0.20
CA PHE A 105 -11.23 0.62 -1.33
C PHE A 105 -10.99 1.66 -2.43
N ASP A 106 -10.64 2.91 -2.08
CA ASP A 106 -10.30 3.93 -3.07
C ASP A 106 -9.02 3.58 -3.86
N ILE A 107 -8.01 3.03 -3.20
CA ILE A 107 -6.80 2.51 -3.87
C ILE A 107 -7.16 1.32 -4.77
N LEU A 108 -7.97 0.38 -4.27
CA LEU A 108 -8.42 -0.80 -5.02
C LEU A 108 -9.14 -0.39 -6.31
N PHE A 109 -10.10 0.53 -6.22
CA PHE A 109 -10.91 0.97 -7.36
C PHE A 109 -10.12 1.77 -8.39
N THR A 110 -9.04 2.45 -7.98
CA THR A 110 -8.19 3.22 -8.89
C THR A 110 -7.00 2.42 -9.44
N ALA A 111 -6.77 1.20 -8.95
CA ALA A 111 -5.68 0.32 -9.36
C ALA A 111 -5.99 -0.51 -10.62
N ALA A 112 -6.77 0.02 -11.57
CA ALA A 112 -7.11 -0.69 -12.80
C ALA A 112 -5.85 -1.18 -13.55
N LYS A 113 -5.84 -2.45 -13.95
CA LYS A 113 -4.72 -3.15 -14.60
C LYS A 113 -3.45 -3.28 -13.75
N ASN A 114 -3.52 -2.99 -12.44
CA ASN A 114 -2.42 -3.22 -11.51
C ASN A 114 -2.82 -4.33 -10.51
N ALA A 115 -2.72 -5.58 -10.98
CA ALA A 115 -3.10 -6.75 -10.19
C ALA A 115 -2.28 -6.89 -8.89
N GLU A 116 -1.00 -6.50 -8.90
CA GLU A 116 -0.16 -6.53 -7.69
C GLU A 116 -0.74 -5.64 -6.58
N VAL A 117 -1.15 -4.42 -6.92
CA VAL A 117 -1.80 -3.51 -5.96
C VAL A 117 -3.17 -4.02 -5.54
N GLN A 118 -3.97 -4.54 -6.48
CA GLN A 118 -5.30 -5.07 -6.15
C GLN A 118 -5.19 -6.24 -5.17
N THR A 119 -4.31 -7.20 -5.45
CA THR A 119 -4.07 -8.35 -4.57
C THR A 119 -3.60 -7.91 -3.19
N GLY A 120 -2.60 -7.03 -3.10
CA GLY A 120 -2.10 -6.56 -1.80
C GLY A 120 -3.18 -5.85 -0.98
N ILE A 121 -4.02 -5.01 -1.60
CA ILE A 121 -5.14 -4.38 -0.89
C ILE A 121 -6.18 -5.42 -0.44
N LEU A 122 -6.51 -6.41 -1.28
CA LEU A 122 -7.44 -7.47 -0.89
C LEU A 122 -6.90 -8.33 0.26
N THR A 123 -5.59 -8.62 0.30
CA THR A 123 -4.94 -9.28 1.45
C THR A 123 -5.16 -8.47 2.72
N VAL A 124 -4.86 -7.16 2.70
CA VAL A 124 -5.07 -6.28 3.87
C VAL A 124 -6.55 -6.29 4.30
N LEU A 125 -7.48 -6.27 3.35
CA LEU A 125 -8.94 -6.30 3.62
C LEU A 125 -9.44 -7.64 4.18
N ASP A 126 -8.74 -8.75 3.92
CA ASP A 126 -9.08 -10.09 4.39
C ASP A 126 -8.45 -10.41 5.76
N GLU A 127 -7.22 -9.94 5.99
CA GLU A 127 -6.42 -10.30 7.16
C GLU A 127 -6.57 -9.33 8.34
N GLN A 128 -6.95 -8.07 8.09
CA GLN A 128 -7.09 -7.06 9.15
C GLN A 128 -8.56 -6.78 9.52
N GLU A 129 -8.77 -6.32 10.76
CA GLU A 129 -10.06 -5.84 11.25
C GLU A 129 -10.18 -4.33 11.08
N PHE A 130 -11.34 -3.84 10.65
CA PHE A 130 -11.57 -2.43 10.35
C PHE A 130 -12.66 -1.80 11.22
N GLU A 131 -12.38 -0.57 11.65
CA GLU A 131 -13.36 0.37 12.16
C GLU A 131 -13.90 1.20 10.99
N PHE A 132 -15.23 1.35 10.91
CA PHE A 132 -15.89 2.09 9.84
C PHE A 132 -17.24 2.63 10.28
N THR A 133 -17.69 3.69 9.60
CA THR A 133 -19.02 4.26 9.78
C THR A 133 -20.00 3.71 8.74
N LYS A 134 -21.30 3.95 8.96
CA LYS A 134 -22.32 3.66 7.92
C LYS A 134 -22.07 4.48 6.65
N ASP A 135 -21.60 5.71 6.79
CA ASP A 135 -21.31 6.61 5.66
C ASP A 135 -20.16 6.06 4.81
N ASP A 136 -19.11 5.51 5.44
CA ASP A 136 -18.01 4.87 4.71
C ASP A 136 -18.50 3.70 3.85
N LEU A 137 -19.38 2.86 4.39
CA LEU A 137 -19.97 1.73 3.65
C LEU A 137 -20.86 2.19 2.49
N ILE A 138 -21.64 3.25 2.69
CA ILE A 138 -22.46 3.85 1.63
C ILE A 138 -21.56 4.39 0.51
N GLU A 139 -20.51 5.13 0.85
CA GLU A 139 -19.56 5.66 -0.14
C GLU A 139 -18.88 4.54 -0.94
N ILE A 140 -18.42 3.48 -0.26
CA ILE A 140 -17.81 2.31 -0.91
C ILE A 140 -18.82 1.65 -1.86
N GLN A 141 -20.05 1.42 -1.40
CA GLN A 141 -21.10 0.82 -2.21
C GLN A 141 -21.39 1.67 -3.45
N GLU A 142 -21.59 2.98 -3.29
CA GLU A 142 -21.88 3.88 -4.41
C GLU A 142 -20.75 3.95 -5.42
N LYS A 143 -19.48 3.98 -4.96
CA LYS A 143 -18.31 3.91 -5.84
C LYS A 143 -18.28 2.61 -6.61
N TRP A 144 -18.52 1.48 -5.94
CA TRP A 144 -18.56 0.17 -6.59
C TRP A 144 -19.70 0.07 -7.62
N GLU A 145 -20.91 0.51 -7.29
CA GLU A 145 -22.06 0.49 -8.20
C GLU A 145 -21.79 1.24 -9.51
N ARG A 146 -21.01 2.33 -9.47
CA ARG A 146 -20.59 3.09 -10.66
C ARG A 146 -19.55 2.37 -11.52
N LEU A 147 -18.78 1.45 -10.96
CA LEU A 147 -17.62 0.83 -11.60
C LEU A 147 -17.86 -0.63 -12.02
N LYS A 148 -18.75 -1.34 -11.30
CA LYS A 148 -18.82 -2.80 -11.33
C LYS A 148 -19.14 -3.40 -12.70
N ASP A 149 -19.89 -2.69 -13.55
CA ASP A 149 -20.27 -3.20 -14.87
C ASP A 149 -19.12 -3.16 -15.87
N ASP A 150 -18.21 -2.20 -15.69
CA ASP A 150 -17.03 -1.99 -16.53
C ASP A 150 -15.76 -2.62 -15.94
N TRP A 151 -15.80 -3.10 -14.68
CA TRP A 151 -14.61 -3.57 -13.93
C TRP A 151 -13.71 -4.53 -14.72
N ASN A 152 -14.28 -5.58 -15.31
CA ASN A 152 -13.49 -6.56 -16.06
C ASN A 152 -12.85 -5.91 -17.30
N GLU A 153 -13.55 -5.01 -18.00
CA GLU A 153 -13.01 -4.30 -19.16
C GLU A 153 -11.88 -3.34 -18.75
N LEU A 154 -12.08 -2.57 -17.68
CA LEU A 154 -11.08 -1.69 -17.09
C LEU A 154 -9.80 -2.46 -16.75
N ASN A 155 -9.92 -3.72 -16.30
CA ASN A 155 -8.80 -4.59 -15.96
C ASN A 155 -8.32 -5.48 -17.11
N GLY A 156 -8.93 -5.40 -18.30
CA GLY A 156 -8.56 -6.23 -19.46
C GLY A 156 -8.85 -7.73 -19.27
N ILE A 157 -9.76 -8.08 -18.37
CA ILE A 157 -10.14 -9.45 -18.02
C ILE A 157 -11.13 -9.99 -19.03
N ASN A 158 -10.85 -11.16 -19.59
CA ASN A 158 -11.74 -11.84 -20.53
C ASN A 158 -12.77 -12.69 -19.77
N LYS A 159 -14.05 -12.31 -19.86
CA LYS A 159 -15.18 -13.02 -19.20
C LYS A 159 -15.27 -14.51 -19.53
N GLY A 160 -14.73 -14.98 -20.65
CA GLY A 160 -14.74 -16.40 -21.03
C GLY A 160 -13.54 -17.22 -20.53
N LYS A 161 -12.53 -16.57 -19.94
CA LYS A 161 -11.31 -17.21 -19.44
C LYS A 161 -10.59 -16.29 -18.44
N VAL A 162 -11.19 -16.14 -17.26
CA VAL A 162 -10.53 -15.48 -16.12
C VAL A 162 -9.39 -16.37 -15.65
N LYS A 163 -8.21 -15.79 -15.44
CA LYS A 163 -7.06 -16.52 -14.90
C LYS A 163 -7.04 -16.42 -13.38
N ASP A 164 -6.41 -17.39 -12.71
CA ASP A 164 -6.37 -17.48 -11.24
C ASP A 164 -5.76 -16.25 -10.54
N TYR A 165 -4.99 -15.43 -11.27
CA TYR A 165 -4.36 -14.21 -10.74
C TYR A 165 -5.12 -12.92 -11.12
N GLU A 166 -6.20 -13.01 -11.91
CA GLU A 166 -6.99 -11.85 -12.33
C GLU A 166 -8.08 -11.56 -11.29
N ILE A 167 -8.14 -10.32 -10.81
CA ILE A 167 -9.15 -9.87 -9.85
C ILE A 167 -10.38 -9.39 -10.59
N ASP A 168 -11.35 -10.29 -10.77
CA ASP A 168 -12.57 -10.00 -11.51
C ASP A 168 -13.66 -9.30 -10.68
N LYS A 169 -14.76 -8.94 -11.36
CA LYS A 169 -15.91 -8.26 -10.75
C LYS A 169 -16.49 -9.05 -9.57
N GLU A 170 -16.58 -10.37 -9.69
CA GLU A 170 -17.20 -11.21 -8.66
C GLU A 170 -16.36 -11.19 -7.38
N THR A 171 -15.05 -11.25 -7.52
CA THR A 171 -14.11 -11.11 -6.39
C THR A 171 -14.33 -9.79 -5.66
N ILE A 172 -14.33 -8.65 -6.37
CA ILE A 172 -14.56 -7.35 -5.74
C ILE A 172 -15.96 -7.23 -5.13
N GLN A 173 -16.98 -7.74 -5.82
CA GLN A 173 -18.35 -7.74 -5.30
C GLN A 173 -18.46 -8.48 -3.97
N ASN A 174 -17.78 -9.62 -3.82
CA ASN A 174 -17.79 -10.39 -2.57
C ASN A 174 -17.20 -9.60 -1.39
N PHE A 175 -16.09 -8.87 -1.61
CA PHE A 175 -15.53 -7.98 -0.60
C PHE A 175 -16.49 -6.84 -0.25
N VAL A 176 -17.02 -6.14 -1.26
CA VAL A 176 -17.98 -5.05 -1.04
C VAL A 176 -19.22 -5.53 -0.29
N ASP A 177 -19.80 -6.67 -0.68
CA ASP A 177 -20.99 -7.24 -0.03
C ASP A 177 -20.70 -7.66 1.42
N GLY A 178 -19.50 -8.18 1.69
CA GLY A 178 -19.05 -8.53 3.04
C GLY A 178 -19.18 -7.35 4.00
N TYR A 179 -18.63 -6.20 3.64
CA TYR A 179 -18.68 -4.97 4.44
C TYR A 179 -20.05 -4.28 4.39
N VAL A 180 -20.68 -4.17 3.22
CA VAL A 180 -21.99 -3.49 3.07
C VAL A 180 -23.12 -4.27 3.75
N SER A 181 -22.97 -5.59 3.97
CA SER A 181 -23.95 -6.39 4.71
C SER A 181 -24.23 -5.86 6.12
N TYR A 182 -23.27 -5.14 6.73
CA TYR A 182 -23.44 -4.52 8.05
C TYR A 182 -24.45 -3.37 8.06
N LEU A 183 -24.72 -2.71 6.91
CA LEU A 183 -25.80 -1.72 6.81
C LEU A 183 -27.19 -2.32 7.06
N LYS A 184 -27.38 -3.62 6.77
CA LYS A 184 -28.65 -4.32 6.97
C LYS A 184 -28.84 -4.85 8.40
N ARG A 185 -27.78 -4.83 9.20
CA ARG A 185 -27.73 -5.45 10.55
C ARG A 185 -28.00 -4.49 11.70
N GLY A 186 -28.14 -3.18 11.46
CA GLY A 186 -28.42 -2.18 12.50
C GLY A 186 -29.31 -1.07 12.03
#